data_AF-A0A831SQC6-F1
#
_entry.id   AF-A0A831SQC6-F1
#
_cell.length_a   1.000
_cell.length_b   1.000
_cell.length_c   1.000
_cell.angle_alpha   90.00
_cell.angle_beta   90.00
_cell.angle_gamma   90.00
#
_symmetry.space_group_name_H-M   'P 1'
#
loop_
_entity.id
_entity.type
_entity.pdbx_description
1 polymer ?
#
loop_
_entity_poly.entity_id
_entity_poly.type
_entity_poly.pdbx_seq_one_letter_code
_entity_poly.pdbx_strand_id
1 'polypeptide(L)'
;MFLLIRIIDILFRVYGYLILARIFLSWVPVDRYNPIVQFIYRITEPILAPFRVILPLGSVGLDLSPIIVFFLLNLLHRSVINILVRLAL
;
A
#
# COMPACT_ATOMS: atom_id res chain seq x y z
N MET A 1 -6.52 -24.51 -8.01
CA MET A 1 -6.48 -23.14 -8.59
C MET A 1 -7.22 -22.11 -7.72
N PHE A 2 -8.48 -22.34 -7.33
CA PHE A 2 -9.27 -21.37 -6.55
C PHE A 2 -8.66 -20.92 -5.21
N LEU A 3 -8.03 -21.83 -4.43
CA LEU A 3 -7.36 -21.46 -3.18
C LEU A 3 -6.20 -20.48 -3.41
N LEU A 4 -5.39 -20.71 -4.44
CA LEU A 4 -4.29 -19.82 -4.81
C LEU A 4 -4.80 -18.41 -5.12
N ILE A 5 -5.86 -18.30 -5.93
CA ILE A 5 -6.49 -17.02 -6.27
C ILE A 5 -6.97 -16.29 -5.01
N ARG A 6 -7.60 -17.01 -4.07
CA ARG A 6 -8.06 -16.42 -2.80
C ARG A 6 -6.89 -15.92 -1.93
N ILE A 7 -5.82 -16.69 -1.82
CA ILE A 7 -4.64 -16.28 -1.05
C ILE A 7 -4.05 -15.00 -1.65
N ILE A 8 -3.87 -14.96 -2.97
CA ILE A 8 -3.34 -13.78 -3.68
C ILE A 8 -4.26 -12.57 -3.49
N ASP A 9 -5.58 -12.75 -3.63
CA ASP A 9 -6.57 -11.68 -3.40
C ASP A 9 -6.48 -11.10 -1.98
N ILE A 10 -6.38 -11.97 -0.98
CA ILE A 10 -6.24 -11.57 0.43
C ILE A 10 -4.93 -10.80 0.63
N LEU A 11 -3.81 -11.26 0.07
CA LEU A 11 -2.52 -10.57 0.19
C LEU A 11 -2.57 -9.15 -0.40
N PHE A 12 -3.15 -8.98 -1.59
CA PHE A 12 -3.34 -7.66 -2.19
C PHE A 12 -4.21 -6.76 -1.31
N ARG A 13 -5.32 -7.26 -0.77
CA ARG A 13 -6.21 -6.48 0.11
C ARG A 13 -5.52 -6.07 1.40
N VAL A 14 -4.85 -7.00 2.07
CA VAL A 14 -4.10 -6.73 3.31
C VAL A 14 -3.05 -5.66 3.06
N TYR A 15 -2.25 -5.81 2.01
CA TYR A 15 -1.25 -4.80 1.65
C TYR A 15 -1.90 -3.46 1.28
N GLY A 16 -3.04 -3.48 0.58
CA GLY A 16 -3.82 -2.29 0.28
C GLY A 16 -4.31 -1.55 1.54
N TYR A 17 -4.72 -2.28 2.58
CA TYR A 17 -5.05 -1.68 3.88
C TYR A 17 -3.83 -1.08 4.58
N LEU A 18 -2.64 -1.68 4.46
CA LEU A 18 -1.40 -1.10 5.01
C LEU A 18 -1.05 0.22 4.30
N ILE A 19 -1.17 0.27 2.96
CA ILE A 19 -0.97 1.50 2.20
C ILE A 19 -2.06 2.54 2.52
N LEU A 20 -3.30 2.12 2.73
CA LEU A 20 -4.35 3.03 3.18
C LEU A 20 -4.04 3.61 4.57
N ALA A 21 -3.60 2.78 5.52
CA ALA A 21 -3.13 3.23 6.82
C ALA A 21 -1.95 4.21 6.67
N ARG A 22 -1.05 3.97 5.73
CA ARG A 22 0.06 4.88 5.39
C ARG A 22 -0.39 6.29 5.02
N ILE A 23 -1.47 6.40 4.22
CA ILE A 23 -2.06 7.69 3.84
C ILE A 23 -2.50 8.45 5.08
N PHE A 24 -3.21 7.79 6.00
CA PHE A 24 -3.63 8.43 7.25
C PHE A 24 -2.44 8.80 8.15
N LEU A 25 -1.44 7.91 8.27
CA LEU A 25 -0.24 8.16 9.07
C LEU A 25 0.66 9.28 8.50
N SER A 26 0.59 9.59 7.20
CA SER A 26 1.35 10.69 6.62
C SER A 26 0.68 12.05 6.82
N TRP A 27 -0.63 12.09 7.08
CA TRP A 27 -1.41 13.32 7.27
C TRP A 27 -1.67 13.64 8.74
N VAL A 28 -1.83 12.61 9.57
CA VAL A 28 -2.11 12.76 11.00
C VAL A 28 -0.81 12.57 11.79
N PRO A 29 -0.45 13.49 12.68
CA PRO A 29 0.69 13.30 13.58
C PRO A 29 0.38 12.16 14.56
N VAL A 30 1.07 11.04 14.41
CA VAL A 30 1.01 9.86 15.30
C VAL A 30 2.39 9.60 15.88
N ASP A 31 2.44 9.05 17.10
CA ASP A 31 3.70 8.64 17.74
C ASP A 31 4.48 7.64 16.86
N ARG A 32 5.68 8.05 16.44
CA ARG A 32 6.58 7.26 15.60
C ARG A 32 7.26 6.12 16.36
N TYR A 33 7.21 6.13 17.69
CA TYR A 33 7.72 5.05 18.53
C TYR A 33 6.72 3.91 18.72
N ASN A 34 5.47 4.09 18.30
CA ASN A 34 4.47 3.03 18.34
C ASN A 34 4.90 1.86 17.43
N PRO A 35 5.00 0.61 17.95
CA PRO A 35 5.48 -0.53 17.18
C PRO A 35 4.61 -0.86 15.96
N ILE A 36 3.30 -0.59 16.03
CA ILE A 36 2.38 -0.79 14.89
C ILE A 36 2.69 0.23 13.78
N VAL A 37 2.93 1.48 14.15
CA VAL A 37 3.34 2.52 13.19
C VAL A 37 4.65 2.13 12.54
N GLN A 38 5.67 1.77 13.33
CA GLN A 38 6.97 1.34 12.78
C GLN A 38 6.84 0.12 11.85
N PHE A 39 5.99 -0.84 12.21
CA PHE A 39 5.70 -1.99 11.37
C PHE A 39 5.12 -1.57 10.01
N ILE A 40 4.10 -0.70 10.00
CA ILE A 40 3.49 -0.20 8.76
C ILE A 40 4.53 0.55 7.93
N TYR A 41 5.31 1.44 8.53
CA TYR A 41 6.41 2.15 7.86
C TYR A 41 7.38 1.15 7.22
N ARG A 42 7.90 0.17 7.98
CA ARG A 42 8.90 -0.80 7.49
C ARG A 42 8.39 -1.68 6.35
N ILE A 43 7.15 -2.17 6.43
CA ILE A 43 6.58 -3.07 5.42
C ILE A 43 6.25 -2.33 4.12
N THR A 44 5.82 -1.08 4.21
CA THR A 44 5.37 -0.33 3.03
C THR A 44 6.49 0.47 2.35
N GLU A 45 7.54 0.85 3.09
CA GLU A 45 8.61 1.71 2.56
C GLU A 45 9.34 1.17 1.32
N PRO A 46 9.67 -0.13 1.20
CA PRO A 46 10.36 -0.63 0.01
C PRO A 46 9.58 -0.40 -1.28
N ILE A 47 8.25 -0.38 -1.23
CA ILE A 47 7.39 -0.10 -2.38
C ILE A 47 7.14 1.39 -2.53
N LEU A 48 7.11 2.17 -1.43
CA LEU A 48 6.85 3.61 -1.48
C LEU A 48 8.08 4.43 -1.89
N ALA A 49 9.27 4.04 -1.44
CA ALA A 49 10.51 4.79 -1.64
C ALA A 49 10.82 5.10 -3.11
N PRO A 50 10.61 4.19 -4.08
CA PRO A 50 10.80 4.51 -5.49
C PRO A 50 9.79 5.54 -6.04
N PHE A 51 8.61 5.66 -5.42
CA PHE A 51 7.55 6.59 -5.81
C PHE A 51 7.46 7.80 -4.87
N ARG A 52 8.52 8.06 -4.09
CA ARG A 52 8.52 9.09 -3.05
C ARG A 52 8.29 10.47 -3.66
N VAL A 53 7.13 11.05 -3.39
CA VAL A 53 6.76 12.42 -3.78
C VAL A 53 6.38 13.18 -2.52
N ILE A 54 7.32 13.97 -1.99
CA ILE A 54 7.10 14.79 -0.80
C ILE A 54 6.77 16.21 -1.26
N LEU A 55 5.56 16.67 -0.96
CA LEU A 55 5.18 18.07 -1.13
C LEU A 55 5.61 18.89 0.08
N PRO A 56 6.27 20.04 -0.10
CA PRO A 56 6.52 20.96 0.99
C PRO A 56 5.21 21.64 1.40
N LEU A 57 4.66 21.30 2.58
CA LEU A 57 3.49 21.96 3.17
C LEU A 57 3.89 22.64 4.47
N GLY A 58 4.40 23.87 4.37
CA GLY A 58 4.92 24.60 5.53
C GLY A 58 6.18 23.92 6.11
N SER A 59 6.20 23.69 7.42
CA SER A 59 7.33 23.05 8.12
C SER A 59 7.31 21.52 8.08
N VAL A 60 6.25 20.89 7.56
CA VAL A 60 6.12 19.43 7.46
C VAL A 60 5.94 19.03 5.99
N GLY A 61 6.73 18.06 5.53
CA GLY A 61 6.56 17.48 4.20
C GLY A 61 5.40 16.48 4.18
N LEU A 62 4.46 16.64 3.25
CA LEU A 62 3.37 15.69 3.03
C LEU A 62 3.77 14.68 1.96
N ASP A 63 3.78 13.41 2.32
CA ASP A 63 4.13 12.32 1.42
C ASP A 63 2.89 11.85 0.64
N LEU A 64 2.89 12.11 -0.68
CA LEU A 64 1.86 11.66 -1.62
C LEU A 64 2.15 10.28 -2.23
N SER A 65 3.34 9.72 -2.01
CA SER A 65 3.68 8.39 -2.53
C SER A 65 2.68 7.29 -2.14
N PRO A 66 2.07 7.29 -0.94
CA PRO A 66 1.11 6.25 -0.59
C PRO A 66 -0.15 6.28 -1.45
N ILE A 67 -0.57 7.45 -1.91
CA ILE A 67 -1.74 7.60 -2.78
C ILE A 67 -1.43 7.01 -4.16
N ILE A 68 -0.27 7.37 -4.73
CA ILE A 68 0.17 6.87 -6.03
C ILE A 68 0.28 5.34 -6.00
N VAL A 69 0.96 4.81 -4.99
CA VAL A 69 1.12 3.36 -4.81
C VAL A 69 -0.21 2.67 -4.55
N PHE A 70 -1.16 3.30 -3.85
CA PHE A 70 -2.49 2.75 -3.65
C PHE A 70 -3.21 2.51 -4.99
N PHE A 71 -3.21 3.48 -5.89
CA PHE A 71 -3.84 3.32 -7.20
C PHE A 71 -3.13 2.28 -8.06
N LEU A 72 -1.78 2.29 -8.09
CA LEU A 72 -0.99 1.28 -8.81
C LEU A 72 -1.26 -0.13 -8.30
N LEU A 73 -1.30 -0.30 -6.97
CA LEU A 73 -1.59 -1.58 -6.33
C LEU A 73 -2.98 -2.09 -6.71
N ASN A 74 -4.00 -1.23 -6.72
CA ASN A 74 -5.36 -1.61 -7.13
C ASN A 74 -5.43 -2.04 -8.60
N LEU A 75 -4.71 -1.34 -9.49
CA LEU A 75 -4.62 -1.71 -10.89
C LEU A 75 -3.94 -3.08 -11.07
N LEU A 76 -2.81 -3.29 -10.38
CA LEU A 76 -2.08 -4.55 -10.38
C LEU A 76 -2.94 -5.69 -9.83
N HIS A 77 -3.61 -5.49 -8.70
CA HIS A 77 -4.50 -6.47 -8.07
C HIS A 77 -5.58 -6.95 -9.05
N ARG A 78 -6.33 -6.02 -9.66
CA ARG A 78 -7.38 -6.36 -10.64
C ARG A 78 -6.80 -7.12 -11.84
N SER A 79 -5.67 -6.66 -12.36
CA SER A 79 -5.03 -7.27 -13.53
C SER A 79 -4.57 -8.69 -13.24
N VAL A 80 -3.89 -8.91 -12.11
CA VAL A 80 -3.40 -10.22 -11.68
C VAL A 80 -4.56 -11.18 -11.44
N ILE A 81 -5.59 -10.77 -10.69
CA ILE A 81 -6.74 -11.65 -10.42
C ILE A 81 -7.47 -12.01 -11.72
N ASN A 82 -7.69 -11.05 -12.61
CA ASN A 82 -8.33 -11.32 -13.90
C ASN A 82 -7.53 -12.34 -14.74
N ILE A 83 -6.20 -12.21 -14.79
CA ILE A 83 -5.34 -13.16 -15.50
C ILE A 83 -5.43 -14.55 -14.86
N LEU A 84 -5.30 -14.63 -13.53
CA LEU A 84 -5.34 -15.91 -12.82
C LEU A 84 -6.68 -16.62 -12.98
N VAL A 85 -7.79 -15.88 -12.96
CA VAL A 85 -9.13 -16.44 -13.19
C VAL A 85 -9.26 -16.96 -14.62
N ARG A 86 -8.76 -16.22 -15.62
CA ARG A 86 -8.78 -16.67 -17.03
C ARG A 86 -7.96 -17.92 -17.27
N LEU A 87 -6.84 -18.08 -16.57
CA LEU A 87 -5.99 -19.28 -16.65
C LEU A 87 -6.56 -20.48 -15.89
N ALA A 88 -7.51 -20.24 -14.99
CA ALA A 88 -8.13 -21.27 -14.16
C ALA A 88 -9.38 -21.91 -14.80
N LEU A 89 -9.96 -21.23 -15.79
CA LEU A 89 -11.08 -21.68 -16.62
C LEU A 89 -10.55 -22.48 -17.81
#